data_AF-A0A382B9D5-F1
#
_entry.id   AF-A0A382B9D5-F1
#
_cell.length_a   1.000
_cell.length_b   1.000
_cell.length_c   1.000
_cell.angle_alpha   90.00
_cell.angle_beta   90.00
_cell.angle_gamma   90.00
#
_symmetry.space_group_name_H-M   'P 1'
#
loop_
_entity.id
_entity.type
_entity.pdbx_description
1 polymer ?
#
loop_
_entity_poly.entity_id
_entity_poly.type
_entity_poly.pdbx_seq_one_letter_code
_entity_poly.pdbx_strand_id
1 'polypeptide(L)' 'MRKTIWLLLSSFGIMFALLSWFQESGIISADIGSLKGILALFAGTVLYFIVPKYLD' A
#
# COMPACT_ATOMS: atom_id res chain seq x y z
N MET A 1 -11.45 15.90 5.37
CA MET A 1 -12.10 15.05 4.35
C MET A 1 -11.23 14.85 3.11
N ARG A 2 -10.99 15.87 2.26
CA ARG A 2 -10.17 15.73 1.02
C ARG A 2 -8.73 15.24 1.27
N LYS A 3 -8.01 15.87 2.21
CA LYS A 3 -6.60 15.54 2.54
C LYS A 3 -6.48 14.10 3.04
N THR A 4 -7.36 13.68 3.94
CA THR A 4 -7.45 12.32 4.49
C THR A 4 -7.59 11.26 3.39
N ILE A 5 -8.56 11.44 2.49
CA ILE A 5 -8.82 10.51 1.38
C ILE A 5 -7.61 10.47 0.44
N TRP A 6 -7.00 11.63 0.15
CA TRP A 6 -5.83 11.72 -0.71
C TRP A 6 -4.61 10.99 -0.14
N LEU A 7 -4.34 11.20 1.15
CA LEU A 7 -3.23 10.57 1.86
C LEU A 7 -3.44 9.05 2.00
N LEU A 8 -4.68 8.59 2.18
CA LEU A 8 -5.02 7.18 2.19
C LEU A 8 -4.78 6.54 0.81
N LEU A 9 -5.27 7.18 -0.25
CA LEU A 9 -5.11 6.69 -1.63
C LEU A 9 -3.63 6.68 -2.05
N SER A 10 -2.87 7.69 -1.64
CA SER A 10 -1.43 7.77 -1.85
C SER A 10 -0.68 6.67 -1.10
N SER A 11 -1.01 6.42 0.17
CA SER A 11 -0.39 5.36 0.98
C SER A 11 -0.68 3.96 0.41
N PHE A 12 -1.91 3.76 -0.07
CA PHE A 12 -2.28 2.55 -0.79
C PHE A 12 -1.45 2.34 -2.06
N GLY A 13 -1.31 3.40 -2.89
CA GLY A 13 -0.50 3.34 -4.10
C GLY A 13 0.96 3.00 -3.84
N ILE A 14 1.56 3.60 -2.80
CA ILE A 14 2.96 3.32 -2.41
C ILE A 14 3.13 1.84 -2.01
N MET A 15 2.23 1.30 -1.19
CA MET A 15 2.31 -0.10 -0.76
C MET A 15 2.04 -1.08 -1.90
N PHE A 16 1.15 -0.74 -2.82
CA PHE A 16 0.90 -1.53 -4.01
C PHE A 16 2.12 -1.58 -4.94
N ALA A 17 2.84 -0.46 -5.10
CA ALA A 17 4.08 -0.41 -5.86
C ALA A 17 5.20 -1.24 -5.20
N LEU A 18 5.36 -1.14 -3.87
CA LEU A 18 6.33 -1.96 -3.12
C LEU A 18 6.04 -3.46 -3.25
N LEU A 19 4.78 -3.86 -3.11
CA LEU A 19 4.38 -5.26 -3.29
C LEU A 19 4.60 -5.74 -4.72
N SER A 20 4.33 -4.90 -5.72
CA SER A 20 4.60 -5.22 -7.12
C SER A 20 6.10 -5.42 -7.36
N TRP A 21 6.94 -4.56 -6.78
CA TRP A 21 8.39 -4.72 -6.84
C TRP A 21 8.89 -5.99 -6.11
N PHE A 22 8.26 -6.36 -5.00
CA PHE A 22 8.56 -7.63 -4.32
C PHE A 22 8.13 -8.87 -5.12
N GLN A 23 7.07 -8.78 -5.91
CA GLN A 23 6.70 -9.83 -6.86
C GLN A 23 7.72 -9.93 -8.00
N GLU A 24 8.15 -8.79 -8.54
CA GLU A 24 9.11 -8.73 -9.66
C GLU A 24 10.51 -9.21 -9.27
N SER A 25 10.92 -8.97 -8.01
CA SER A 25 12.19 -9.44 -7.45
C SER A 25 12.16 -10.91 -7.01
N GLY A 26 11.02 -11.60 -7.13
CA GLY A 26 10.90 -13.03 -6.76
C GLY A 26 10.90 -13.30 -5.26
N ILE A 27 10.83 -12.26 -4.42
CA ILE A 27 10.68 -12.38 -2.95
C ILE A 27 9.27 -12.90 -2.62
N ILE A 28 8.28 -12.47 -3.41
CA ILE A 28 6.89 -12.85 -3.29
C ILE A 28 6.46 -13.61 -4.55
N SER A 29 5.77 -14.74 -4.37
CA SER A 29 5.32 -15.55 -5.51
C SER A 29 4.39 -14.75 -6.43
N ALA A 30 4.60 -14.85 -7.74
CA ALA A 30 3.81 -14.14 -8.76
C ALA A 30 2.33 -14.58 -8.76
N ASP A 31 2.05 -15.78 -8.25
CA ASP A 31 0.70 -16.38 -8.15
C ASP A 31 -0.22 -15.75 -7.10
N ILE A 32 0.26 -14.77 -6.33
CA ILE A 32 -0.57 -14.11 -5.31
C ILE A 32 -1.76 -13.36 -5.92
N GLY A 33 -1.79 -13.08 -7.22
CA GLY A 33 -3.01 -12.66 -7.92
C GLY A 33 -3.73 -11.48 -7.25
N SER A 34 -5.00 -11.67 -6.89
CA SER A 34 -5.86 -10.68 -6.23
C SER A 34 -5.58 -10.47 -4.73
N LEU A 35 -4.90 -11.41 -4.06
CA LEU A 35 -4.49 -11.28 -2.66
C LEU A 35 -3.50 -10.13 -2.46
N LYS A 36 -2.73 -9.76 -3.48
CA LYS A 36 -1.80 -8.62 -3.42
C LYS A 36 -2.51 -7.31 -3.17
N GLY A 37 -3.71 -7.14 -3.73
CA GLY A 37 -4.52 -5.95 -3.56
C GLY A 37 -5.04 -5.82 -2.13
N ILE A 38 -5.44 -6.94 -1.52
CA ILE A 38 -5.90 -6.99 -0.13
C ILE A 38 -4.72 -6.70 0.82
N LEU A 39 -3.56 -7.31 0.58
CA LEU A 39 -2.33 -7.03 1.33
C LEU A 39 -1.91 -5.56 1.21
N ALA A 40 -1.97 -4.98 0.01
CA ALA A 40 -1.68 -3.56 -0.21
C ALA A 40 -2.68 -2.65 0.53
N LEU A 41 -3.93 -3.09 0.70
CA LEU A 41 -4.97 -2.34 1.40
C LEU A 41 -4.74 -2.32 2.90
N PHE A 42 -4.39 -3.47 3.49
CA PHE A 42 -3.99 -3.56 4.88
C PHE A 42 -2.68 -2.81 5.14
N ALA A 43 -1.63 -3.06 4.35
CA ALA A 43 -0.34 -2.40 4.49
C ALA A 43 -0.43 -0.88 4.25
N GLY A 44 -1.20 -0.45 3.24
CA GLY A 44 -1.43 0.96 2.93
C GLY A 44 -2.23 1.68 4.02
N THR A 45 -3.18 1.00 4.67
CA THR A 45 -3.92 1.53 5.82
C THR A 45 -3.04 1.65 7.05
N VAL A 46 -2.20 0.64 7.33
CA VAL A 46 -1.19 0.72 8.40
C VAL A 46 -0.21 1.85 8.14
N LEU A 47 0.28 2.00 6.91
CA LEU A 47 1.16 3.10 6.53
C LEU A 47 0.48 4.45 6.70
N TYR A 48 -0.81 4.56 6.36
CA TYR A 48 -1.62 5.77 6.56
C TYR A 48 -1.69 6.22 8.04
N PHE A 49 -1.71 5.27 8.98
CA PHE A 49 -1.65 5.59 10.41
C PHE A 49 -0.26 5.99 10.91
N ILE A 50 0.80 5.52 10.26
CA ILE A 50 2.19 5.73 10.70
C ILE A 50 2.79 7.02 10.12
N VAL A 51 2.63 7.27 8.82
CA VAL A 51 3.35 8.36 8.13
C VAL A 51 2.44 9.57 7.88
N PRO A 52 1.36 9.47 7.09
CA PRO A 52 0.54 10.63 6.73
C PRO A 52 -0.29 11.22 7.86
N LYS A 53 -0.54 10.48 8.95
CA LYS A 53 -1.24 11.00 10.14
C LYS A 53 -0.53 12.20 10.77
N TYR A 54 0.79 12.28 10.61
CA TYR A 54 1.63 13.34 11.20
C TYR A 54 2.02 14.44 10.20
N LEU A 55 1.63 14.32 8.92
CA LEU A 55 1.79 15.40 7.94
C LEU A 55 0.64 16.44 8.13
N ASP A 56 0.81 17.33 9.11
CA ASP A 56 0.02 18.56 9.24
C ASP A 56 0.48 19.61 8.22
#